data_AF-A0A5C9BVS4-F1
#
_entry.id   AF-A0A5C9BVS4-F1
#
_cell.length_a   1.000
_cell.length_b   1.000
_cell.length_c   1.000
_cell.angle_alpha   90.00
_cell.angle_beta   90.00
_cell.angle_gamma   90.00
#
_symmetry.space_group_name_H-M   'P 1'
#
loop_
_entity.id
_entity.type
_entity.pdbx_description
1 polymer ?
#
loop_
_entity_poly.entity_id
_entity_poly.type
_entity_poly.pdbx_seq_one_letter_code
_entity_poly.pdbx_strand_id
1 'polypeptide(L)'
;MSNFDVIESLFSELAIAAGSELSESERAEIQSFIDVGEYGVALETAVDIYAEEKKIPSAEVVTLIEKLALEMSMEPESVLRRFAA
;
A
#
# COMPACT_ATOMS: atom_id res chain seq x y z
N MET A 1 -21.40 1.61 4.05
CA MET A 1 -19.94 1.43 4.16
C MET A 1 -19.34 2.81 4.21
N SER A 2 -18.54 3.07 5.23
CA SER A 2 -17.73 4.29 5.28
C SER A 2 -16.60 4.18 4.25
N ASN A 3 -15.99 5.29 3.82
CA ASN A 3 -14.78 5.23 2.99
C ASN A 3 -13.65 4.45 3.69
N PHE A 4 -13.61 4.49 5.03
CA PHE A 4 -12.62 3.75 5.82
C PHE A 4 -12.79 2.23 5.72
N ASP A 5 -14.03 1.73 5.69
CA ASP A 5 -14.28 0.28 5.52
C ASP A 5 -13.74 -0.22 4.16
N VAL A 6 -13.86 0.62 3.12
CA VAL A 6 -13.35 0.31 1.77
C VAL A 6 -11.83 0.32 1.77
N ILE A 7 -11.22 1.34 2.38
CA ILE A 7 -9.77 1.47 2.50
C ILE A 7 -9.17 0.27 3.25
N GLU A 8 -9.76 -0.14 4.39
CA GLU A 8 -9.30 -1.31 5.15
C GLU A 8 -9.44 -2.62 4.36
N SER A 9 -10.51 -2.78 3.59
CA SER A 9 -10.67 -3.93 2.69
C SER A 9 -9.57 -3.96 1.63
N LEU A 10 -9.29 -2.81 1.01
CA LEU A 10 -8.23 -2.71 0.00
C LEU A 10 -6.83 -2.98 0.60
N PHE A 11 -6.56 -2.52 1.83
CA PHE A 11 -5.32 -2.86 2.52
C PHE A 11 -5.22 -4.35 2.84
N SER A 12 -6.33 -4.99 3.20
CA SER A 12 -6.36 -6.44 3.42
C SER A 12 -6.07 -7.21 2.13
N GLU A 13 -6.62 -6.77 1.00
CA GLU A 13 -6.31 -7.33 -0.33
C GLU A 13 -4.84 -7.10 -0.69
N LEU A 14 -4.30 -5.90 -0.43
CA LEU A 14 -2.90 -5.58 -0.67
C LEU A 14 -1.97 -6.47 0.15
N ALA A 15 -2.27 -6.70 1.43
CA ALA A 15 -1.46 -7.56 2.30
C ALA A 15 -1.40 -9.00 1.82
N ILE A 16 -2.49 -9.51 1.23
CA ILE A 16 -2.54 -10.85 0.64
C ILE A 16 -1.70 -10.88 -0.65
N ALA A 17 -1.91 -9.93 -1.57
CA ALA A 17 -1.19 -9.88 -2.84
C ALA A 17 0.32 -9.68 -2.65
N ALA A 18 0.72 -8.83 -1.70
CA ALA A 18 2.10 -8.55 -1.36
C ALA A 18 2.74 -9.65 -0.47
N GLY A 19 2.00 -10.67 -0.06
CA GLY A 19 2.44 -11.65 0.94
C GLY A 19 3.72 -12.42 0.57
N SER A 20 3.94 -12.68 -0.71
CA SER A 20 5.18 -13.32 -1.21
C SER A 20 6.31 -12.34 -1.53
N GLU A 21 6.01 -11.04 -1.60
CA GLU A 21 6.94 -9.97 -2.01
C GLU A 21 7.52 -9.24 -0.79
N LEU A 22 6.71 -9.11 0.26
CA LEU A 22 7.09 -8.50 1.53
C LEU A 22 7.46 -9.58 2.55
N SER A 23 8.37 -9.22 3.44
CA SER A 23 8.69 -9.95 4.65
C SER A 23 7.64 -9.69 5.73
N GLU A 24 7.71 -10.46 6.81
CA GLU A 24 6.81 -10.28 7.96
C GLU A 24 7.03 -8.92 8.64
N SER A 25 8.27 -8.45 8.77
CA SER A 25 8.58 -7.16 9.38
C SER A 25 8.04 -5.98 8.59
N GLU A 26 8.16 -6.02 7.26
CA GLU A 26 7.64 -4.96 6.38
C GLU A 26 6.11 -4.91 6.40
N ARG A 27 5.44 -6.07 6.39
CA ARG A 27 3.98 -6.12 6.57
C ARG A 27 3.56 -5.58 7.93
N ALA A 28 4.30 -5.92 8.99
CA ALA A 28 4.00 -5.43 10.33
C ALA A 28 4.16 -3.91 10.45
N GLU A 29 5.14 -3.34 9.76
CA GLU A 29 5.33 -1.88 9.69
C GLU A 29 4.13 -1.19 9.04
N ILE A 30 3.69 -1.66 7.86
CA ILE A 30 2.50 -1.13 7.18
C ILE A 30 1.26 -1.29 8.07
N GLN A 31 1.08 -2.45 8.68
CA GLN A 31 -0.06 -2.72 9.57
C GLN A 31 -0.12 -1.78 10.77
N SER A 32 1.05 -1.39 11.32
CA SER A 32 1.10 -0.49 12.47
C SER A 32 0.47 0.87 12.21
N PHE A 33 0.54 1.37 10.97
CA PHE A 33 -0.11 2.62 10.55
C PHE A 33 -1.61 2.43 10.29
N ILE A 34 -2.00 1.28 9.72
CA ILE A 34 -3.42 0.93 9.51
C ILE A 34 -4.15 0.86 10.85
N ASP A 35 -3.55 0.22 11.86
CA ASP A 35 -4.15 0.00 13.18
C ASP A 35 -4.48 1.31 13.93
N VAL A 36 -3.78 2.40 13.60
CA VAL A 36 -4.02 3.74 14.17
C VAL A 36 -4.78 4.68 13.22
N GLY A 37 -5.23 4.18 12.07
CA GLY A 37 -5.98 4.95 11.07
C GLY A 37 -5.14 5.90 10.21
N GLU A 38 -3.82 5.74 10.21
CA GLU A 38 -2.89 6.54 9.38
C GLU A 38 -2.74 5.94 7.97
N TYR A 39 -3.86 5.78 7.25
CA TYR A 39 -3.92 5.08 5.96
C TYR A 39 -3.03 5.69 4.87
N GLY A 40 -2.91 7.03 4.84
CA GLY A 40 -2.02 7.71 3.89
C GLY A 40 -0.56 7.32 4.12
N VAL A 41 -0.12 7.32 5.38
CA VAL A 41 1.24 6.90 5.77
C VAL A 41 1.44 5.42 5.47
N ALA A 42 0.46 4.58 5.77
CA ALA A 42 0.53 3.15 5.45
C ALA A 42 0.77 2.88 3.95
N LEU A 43 0.11 3.64 3.06
CA LEU A 43 0.31 3.52 1.61
C LEU A 43 1.69 4.02 1.18
N GLU A 44 2.15 5.14 1.73
CA GLU A 44 3.49 5.66 1.45
C GLU A 44 4.57 4.69 1.88
N THR A 45 4.49 4.17 3.12
CA THR A 45 5.39 3.14 3.64
C THR A 45 5.41 1.90 2.76
N ALA A 46 4.24 1.41 2.32
CA ALA A 46 4.19 0.23 1.44
C ALA A 46 5.00 0.46 0.16
N VAL A 47 4.83 1.61 -0.47
CA VAL A 47 5.51 1.96 -1.73
C VAL A 47 7.01 2.21 -1.51
N ASP A 48 7.37 2.90 -0.43
CA ASP A 48 8.75 3.20 -0.09
C ASP A 48 9.53 1.90 0.19
N ILE A 49 8.92 0.90 0.85
CA ILE A 49 9.54 -0.42 1.03
C ILE A 49 9.91 -1.05 -0.31
N TYR A 50 9.02 -1.03 -1.31
CA TYR A 50 9.34 -1.56 -2.63
C TYR A 50 10.50 -0.81 -3.30
N ALA A 51 10.52 0.52 -3.18
CA ALA A 51 11.55 1.37 -3.77
C ALA A 51 12.92 1.14 -3.09
N GLU A 52 12.96 1.20 -1.76
CA GLU A 52 14.19 1.08 -0.96
C GLU A 52 14.81 -0.32 -1.05
N GLU A 53 13.98 -1.36 -0.96
CA GLU A 53 14.42 -2.76 -1.03
C GLU A 53 14.54 -3.28 -2.46
N LYS A 54 14.31 -2.42 -3.47
CA LYS A 54 14.38 -2.74 -4.91
C LYS A 54 13.52 -3.95 -5.30
N LYS A 55 12.35 -4.05 -4.69
CA LYS A 55 11.39 -5.13 -4.95
C LYS A 55 10.55 -4.78 -6.16
N ILE A 56 10.14 -5.82 -6.88
CA ILE A 56 9.30 -5.67 -8.06
C ILE A 56 7.87 -5.98 -7.64
N PRO A 57 6.97 -4.98 -7.56
CA PRO A 57 5.57 -5.24 -7.26
C PRO A 57 4.91 -5.99 -8.41
N SER A 58 4.05 -6.96 -8.07
CA SER A 58 3.15 -7.56 -9.07
C SER A 58 2.14 -6.54 -9.60
N ALA A 59 1.56 -6.84 -10.77
CA ALA A 59 0.53 -6.00 -11.37
C ALA A 59 -0.71 -5.83 -10.46
N GLU A 60 -1.01 -6.85 -9.65
CA GLU A 60 -2.09 -6.81 -8.66
C GLU A 60 -1.78 -5.82 -7.54
N VAL A 61 -0.57 -5.86 -6.98
CA VAL A 61 -0.09 -4.89 -5.98
C VAL A 61 -0.17 -3.46 -6.52
N VAL A 62 0.30 -3.22 -7.75
CA VAL A 62 0.21 -1.89 -8.39
C VAL A 62 -1.24 -1.43 -8.52
N THR A 63 -2.14 -2.31 -8.96
CA THR A 63 -3.57 -2.01 -9.09
C THR A 63 -4.22 -1.66 -7.76
N LEU A 64 -3.85 -2.36 -6.68
CA LEU A 64 -4.38 -2.12 -5.34
C LEU A 64 -3.88 -0.80 -4.76
N ILE A 65 -2.61 -0.46 -4.99
CA ILE A 65 -2.01 0.83 -4.59
C ILE A 65 -2.67 2.00 -5.32
N GLU A 66 -2.97 1.86 -6.61
CA GLU A 66 -3.72 2.86 -7.37
C GLU A 66 -5.14 3.06 -6.80
N LYS A 67 -5.86 1.97 -6.51
CA LYS A 67 -7.21 2.06 -5.90
C LYS A 67 -7.17 2.72 -4.52
N LEU A 68 -6.21 2.36 -3.67
CA LEU A 68 -6.02 2.96 -2.36
C LEU A 68 -5.79 4.48 -2.47
N ALA A 69 -4.92 4.91 -3.39
CA ALA A 69 -4.69 6.32 -3.63
C ALA A 69 -5.98 7.04 -4.05
N LEU A 70 -6.76 6.47 -4.98
CA LEU A 70 -8.04 7.05 -5.42
C LEU A 70 -9.07 7.17 -4.29
N GLU A 71 -9.25 6.12 -3.49
CA GLU A 71 -10.18 6.15 -2.34
C GLU A 71 -9.78 7.18 -1.28
N MET A 72 -8.48 7.43 -1.13
CA MET A 72 -7.94 8.48 -0.25
C MET A 72 -7.87 9.86 -0.91
N SER A 73 -8.39 10.03 -2.13
CA SER A 73 -8.30 11.27 -2.91
C SER A 73 -6.86 11.77 -3.12
N MET A 74 -5.90 10.85 -3.16
CA MET A 74 -4.51 11.07 -3.52
C MET A 74 -4.33 10.87 -5.04
N GLU A 75 -3.35 11.52 -5.64
CA GLU A 75 -3.03 11.35 -7.06
C GLU A 75 -2.21 10.07 -7.26
N PRO A 76 -2.73 9.02 -7.96
CA PRO A 76 -2.03 7.74 -8.06
C PRO A 76 -0.68 7.85 -8.75
N GLU A 77 -0.54 8.74 -9.74
CA GLU A 77 0.76 8.97 -10.39
C GLU A 77 1.83 9.42 -9.40
N SER A 78 1.48 10.25 -8.41
CA SER A 78 2.44 10.74 -7.41
C SER A 78 2.98 9.60 -6.54
N VAL A 79 2.11 8.63 -6.23
CA VAL A 79 2.44 7.45 -5.44
C VAL A 79 3.24 6.45 -6.28
N LEU A 80 2.77 6.11 -7.47
CA LEU A 80 3.38 5.10 -8.33
C LEU A 80 4.75 5.50 -8.89
N ARG A 81 5.02 6.80 -9.06
CA ARG A 81 6.34 7.28 -9.51
C ARG A 81 7.48 6.86 -8.58
N ARG A 82 7.19 6.61 -7.31
CA ARG A 82 8.19 6.15 -6.31
C ARG A 82 8.74 4.75 -6.64
N PHE A 83 8.01 3.92 -7.37
CA PHE A 83 8.54 2.63 -7.86
C PHE A 83 9.63 2.77 -8.93
N ALA A 84 9.72 3.92 -9.59
CA ALA A 84 10.64 4.18 -10.69
C ALA A 84 11.87 5.02 -10.28
N ALA A 85 11.95 5.42 -9.01
CA ALA A 85 13.04 6.20 -8.44
C ALA A 85 14.16 5.29 -7.91
#